data_AF-A0A0F5K1A6-F1
#
_entry.id   AF-A0A0F5K1A6-F1
#
_cell.length_a   1.000
_cell.length_b   1.000
_cell.length_c   1.000
_cell.angle_alpha   90.00
_cell.angle_beta   90.00
_cell.angle_gamma   90.00
#
_symmetry.space_group_name_H-M   'P 1'
#
loop_
_entity.id
_entity.type
_entity.pdbx_description
1 polymer ?
#
loop_
_entity_poly.entity_id
_entity_poly.type
_entity_poly.pdbx_seq_one_letter_code
_entity_poly.pdbx_strand_id
1 'polypeptide(L)' 'MYYDTSNETIYRVLRGKDGRWEVTQETAKRPLARFDRMDDAMQYARDVQAENRRYAWLTTRQA' A
#
# COMPACT_ATOMS: atom_id res chain seq x y z
N MET A 1 14.27 24.81 0.22
CA MET A 1 14.45 23.36 0.03
C MET A 1 13.08 22.75 0.20
N TYR A 2 12.50 22.22 -0.89
CA TYR A 2 11.15 21.67 -0.88
C TYR A 2 11.19 20.32 -0.17
N TYR A 3 10.57 20.23 1.00
CA TYR A 3 10.30 18.95 1.64
C TYR A 3 9.13 18.30 0.88
N ASP A 4 9.46 17.56 -0.18
CA ASP A 4 8.53 16.57 -0.73
C ASP A 4 8.55 15.36 0.23
N THR A 5 7.96 15.57 1.41
CA THR A 5 7.67 14.49 2.35
C THR A 5 6.18 14.21 2.28
N SER A 6 5.67 14.02 1.06
CA SER A 6 4.47 13.23 0.90
C SER A 6 4.87 11.84 1.35
N ASN A 7 4.57 11.50 2.61
CA ASN A 7 4.73 10.18 3.20
C ASN A 7 3.69 9.22 2.56
N GLU A 8 3.63 9.28 1.23
CA GLU A 8 2.60 8.69 0.41
C GLU A 8 3.00 7.25 0.22
N THR A 9 2.30 6.40 0.94
CA THR A 9 2.58 4.98 0.92
C THR A 9 2.04 4.42 -0.40
N ILE A 10 2.94 4.15 -1.34
CA ILE A 10 2.59 3.60 -2.65
C ILE A 10 2.38 2.10 -2.53
N TYR A 11 1.20 1.63 -2.91
CA TYR A 11 0.85 0.21 -3.04
C TYR A 11 0.84 -0.19 -4.51
N ARG A 12 1.53 -1.29 -4.82
CA ARG A 12 1.64 -1.85 -6.16
C ARG A 12 0.91 -3.18 -6.20
N VAL A 13 0.04 -3.35 -7.18
CA VAL A 13 -0.63 -4.62 -7.47
C VAL A 13 0.09 -5.25 -8.65
N LEU A 14 0.79 -6.36 -8.41
CA LEU A 14 1.61 -7.04 -9.41
C LEU A 14 1.16 -8.49 -9.52
N ARG A 15 1.35 -9.10 -10.69
CA ARG A 15 1.09 -10.53 -10.85
C ARG A 15 2.33 -11.33 -10.42
N GLY A 16 2.16 -12.17 -9.41
CA GLY A 16 3.16 -13.07 -8.88
C GLY A 16 3.51 -14.20 -9.86
N LYS A 17 4.67 -14.83 -9.63
CA LYS A 17 5.16 -15.96 -10.44
C LYS A 17 4.30 -17.21 -10.34
N ASP A 18 3.49 -17.30 -9.28
CA ASP A 18 2.48 -18.33 -9.02
C ASP A 18 1.16 -18.06 -9.75
N GLY A 19 1.05 -16.96 -10.51
CA GLY A 19 -0.14 -16.57 -11.24
C GLY A 19 -1.17 -15.80 -10.41
N ARG A 20 -0.92 -15.62 -9.10
CA ARG A 20 -1.74 -14.85 -8.16
C ARG A 20 -1.41 -13.36 -8.21
N TRP A 21 -2.31 -12.52 -7.77
CA TRP A 21 -2.12 -11.08 -7.63
C TRP A 21 -1.55 -10.75 -6.26
N GLU A 22 -0.41 -10.08 -6.23
CA GLU A 22 0.30 -9.70 -5.03
C GLU A 22 0.19 -8.19 -4.82
N VAL A 23 -0.19 -7.78 -3.60
CA VAL A 23 -0.18 -6.37 -3.19
C VAL A 23 1.09 -6.12 -2.40
N THR A 24 1.96 -5.27 -2.93
CA THR A 24 3.26 -4.95 -2.32
C THR A 24 3.35 -3.46 -2.07
N GLN A 25 3.78 -3.07 -0.88
CA GLN A 25 4.11 -1.68 -0.60
C GLN A 25 5.51 -1.38 -1.14
N GLU A 26 5.73 -0.21 -1.71
CA GLU A 26 7.00 0.14 -2.35
C GLU A 26 8.23 -0.01 -1.44
N THR A 27 8.06 0.28 -0.15
CA THR A 27 9.10 0.14 0.88
C THR A 27 9.22 -1.28 1.45
N ALA A 28 8.25 -2.16 1.17
CA ALA A 28 8.23 -3.52 1.68
C ALA A 28 8.94 -4.49 0.73
N LYS A 29 9.90 -5.25 1.25
CA LYS A 29 10.58 -6.32 0.51
C LYS A 29 9.70 -7.54 0.24
N ARG A 30 8.51 -7.62 0.85
CA ARG A 30 7.59 -8.76 0.77
C ARG A 30 6.19 -8.28 0.43
N PRO A 31 5.43 -9.08 -0.35
CA PRO A 31 4.02 -8.80 -0.58
C PRO A 31 3.26 -8.85 0.75
N LEU A 32 2.38 -7.87 0.95
CA LEU A 32 1.51 -7.77 2.12
C LEU A 32 0.41 -8.83 2.06
N ALA A 33 -0.12 -9.05 0.86
CA ALA A 33 -1.20 -9.99 0.63
C ALA A 33 -1.14 -10.56 -0.80
N ARG A 34 -1.76 -11.72 -0.97
CA ARG A 34 -1.88 -12.44 -2.23
C ARG A 34 -3.33 -12.81 -2.46
N PHE A 35 -3.79 -12.69 -3.70
CA PHE A 35 -5.17 -12.91 -4.10
C PHE A 35 -5.22 -13.67 -5.42
N ASP A 36 -6.24 -14.51 -5.60
CA ASP A 36 -6.43 -15.21 -6.87
C ASP A 36 -7.06 -14.30 -7.94
N ARG A 37 -7.77 -13.24 -7.52
CA ARG A 37 -8.44 -12.27 -8.40
C ARG A 37 -7.82 -10.88 -8.31
N MET A 38 -7.79 -10.20 -9.46
CA MET A 38 -7.27 -8.84 -9.57
C MET A 38 -8.15 -7.85 -8.80
N ASP A 39 -9.47 -8.02 -8.86
CA ASP A 39 -10.43 -7.15 -8.21
C ASP A 39 -10.26 -7.15 -6.68
N ASP A 40 -10.07 -8.34 -6.10
CA ASP A 40 -9.81 -8.49 -4.65
C ASP A 40 -8.50 -7.81 -4.24
N ALA A 41 -7.45 -7.96 -5.06
CA ALA A 41 -6.16 -7.30 -4.82
C ALA A 41 -6.25 -5.77 -4.93
N MET A 42 -7.00 -5.26 -5.90
CA MET A 42 -7.25 -3.82 -6.05
C MET A 42 -8.07 -3.26 -4.90
N GLN A 43 -9.13 -3.96 -4.49
CA GLN A 43 -9.96 -3.54 -3.37
C GLN A 43 -9.13 -3.47 -2.09
N TYR A 44 -8.33 -4.51 -1.81
CA TYR A 44 -7.43 -4.52 -0.67
C TYR A 44 -6.42 -3.37 -0.71
N ALA A 45 -5.79 -3.10 -1.86
CA ALA A 45 -4.85 -1.98 -1.99
C ALA A 45 -5.51 -0.62 -1.69
N ARG A 46 -6.75 -0.42 -2.16
CA ARG A 46 -7.54 0.80 -1.88
C ARG A 46 -7.90 0.92 -0.41
N ASP A 47 -8.34 -0.17 0.22
CA ASP A 47 -8.73 -0.18 1.63
C ASP A 47 -7.52 0.14 2.51
N VAL A 48 -6.37 -0.48 2.25
CA VAL A 48 -5.12 -0.24 2.99
C VAL A 48 -4.61 1.18 2.75
N GLN A 49 -4.72 1.73 1.54
CA GLN A 49 -4.35 3.12 1.28
C GLN A 49 -5.27 4.10 2.02
N ALA A 50 -6.58 3.84 2.02
CA ALA A 50 -7.55 4.65 2.75
C ALA A 50 -7.31 4.60 4.27
N GLU A 51 -6.96 3.43 4.80
CA GLU A 51 -6.62 3.26 6.21
C GLU A 51 -5.32 3.97 6.59
N ASN A 52 -4.26 3.88 5.77
CA ASN A 52 -3.02 4.62 6.02
C ASN A 52 -3.23 6.13 5.95
N ARG A 53 -4.06 6.62 5.02
CA ARG A 53 -4.45 8.04 4.98
C ARG A 53 -5.22 8.46 6.23
N ARG A 54 -5.99 7.54 6.83
CA ARG A 54 -6.72 7.76 8.08
C ARG A 54 -5.81 7.71 9.32
N TYR A 55 -4.62 7.16 9.27
CA TYR A 55 -3.66 7.25 10.38
C TYR A 55 -2.60 8.35 10.17
N ALA A 56 -2.43 8.84 8.94
CA ALA A 56 -1.50 9.92 8.63
C ALA A 56 -1.78 11.22 9.42
N TRP A 57 -3.04 11.51 9.76
CA TRP A 57 -3.39 12.68 10.58
C TRP A 57 -3.23 12.46 12.09
N LEU A 58 -3.11 11.20 12.56
CA LEU A 58 -2.93 10.86 13.97
C LEU A 58 -1.45 10.89 14.40
N THR A 59 -0.52 10.62 13.47
CA THR A 59 0.92 10.53 13.78
C THR A 59 1.72 11.81 13.47
N THR A 60 1.14 12.82 12.82
CA THR A 60 1.76 14.16 12.62
C THR A 60 1.82 15.01 13.91
N ARG A 61 1.49 14.45 15.09
CA ARG A 61 1.63 15.15 16.37
C ARG A 61 2.47 14.34 17.36
N GLN A 62 3.77 14.27 17.12
CA GLN A 62 4.73 14.28 18.23
C GLN A 62 5.83 15.29 17.92
N ALA A 63 5.96 16.20 18.89
CA ALA A 63 6.87 17.34 18.94
C ALA A 63 8.28 16.90 19.34
#